data_AF-A0A5B9P3I6-F1
#
_entry.id   AF-A0A5B9P3I6-F1
#
_cell.length_a   1.000
_cell.length_b   1.000
_cell.length_c   1.000
_cell.angle_alpha   90.00
_cell.angle_beta   90.00
_cell.angle_gamma   90.00
#
_symmetry.space_group_name_H-M   'P 1'
#
loop_
_entity.id
_entity.type
_entity.pdbx_description
1 polymer ?
#
loop_
_entity_poly.entity_id
_entity_poly.type
_entity_poly.pdbx_seq_one_letter_code
_entity_poly.pdbx_strand_id
1 'polypeptide(L)'
;MRAEAILSSGLNFLDLCGPAVRTLRGLCGLIVAALQPKEAPENMSDELTQRVIGAAIEVHRILGPGLLESIYEEALCWELKLRSIAHQRQVEVDVVYKDKLIKGQKVDVLVNEELVLELKAVSKLPDVAIAQTLSYLKATSLSRALLLNFGEKRLVDGIKRISL
;
A
#
# COMPACT_ATOMS: atom_id res chain seq x y z
N MET A 1 1.18 16.63 34.54
CA MET A 1 1.53 18.06 34.65
C MET A 1 2.69 18.36 33.71
N ARG A 2 2.34 19.00 32.57
CA ARG A 2 3.12 19.87 31.67
C ARG A 2 4.58 19.54 31.32
N ALA A 3 4.77 19.15 30.06
CA ALA A 3 5.90 19.58 29.23
C ALA A 3 5.35 20.03 27.86
N GLU A 4 4.55 21.09 27.88
CA GLU A 4 4.34 21.96 26.72
C GLU A 4 5.23 23.19 26.91
N ALA A 5 5.94 23.58 25.84
CA ALA A 5 6.60 24.87 25.60
C ALA A 5 8.08 24.77 25.20
N ILE A 6 8.39 24.22 24.01
CA ILE A 6 9.49 24.74 23.17
C ILE A 6 9.06 24.66 21.70
N LEU A 7 8.14 25.52 21.28
CA LEU A 7 7.90 25.88 19.88
C LEU A 7 7.53 27.37 19.83
N SER A 8 8.51 28.25 20.06
CA SER A 8 8.33 29.71 19.88
C SER A 8 9.65 30.49 19.72
N SER A 9 10.79 29.84 19.48
CA SER A 9 12.00 30.55 19.07
C SER A 9 12.59 29.80 17.89
N GLY A 10 12.69 30.48 16.75
CA GLY A 10 13.28 29.94 15.52
C GLY A 10 14.78 29.68 15.68
N LEU A 11 15.14 28.68 16.48
CA LEU A 11 16.49 28.17 16.62
C LEU A 11 16.65 26.96 15.71
N ASN A 12 17.57 27.08 14.75
CA ASN A 12 18.02 25.97 13.94
C ASN A 12 18.67 24.92 14.84
N PHE A 13 18.43 23.64 14.54
CA PHE A 13 18.99 22.48 15.23
C PHE A 13 20.54 22.38 15.14
N LEU A 14 21.18 23.32 14.43
CA LEU A 14 22.63 23.40 14.23
C LEU A 14 23.37 24.18 15.34
N ASP A 15 22.67 24.86 16.25
CA ASP A 15 23.32 25.72 17.27
C ASP A 15 23.53 25.06 18.64
N LEU A 16 23.30 23.74 18.76
CA LEU A 16 23.64 22.96 19.96
C LEU A 16 24.78 21.99 19.66
N CYS A 17 25.98 22.52 19.43
CA CYS A 17 27.20 21.73 19.30
C CYS A 17 28.35 22.31 20.14
N GLY A 18 28.45 21.87 21.39
CA GLY A 18 29.68 21.94 22.17
C GLY A 18 30.68 20.84 21.73
N PRO A 19 31.98 20.95 22.07
CA PRO A 19 33.06 20.13 21.50
C PRO A 19 33.07 18.63 21.88
N ALA A 20 32.04 18.11 22.54
CA ALA A 20 32.04 16.78 23.15
C ALA A 20 31.22 15.70 22.42
N VAL A 21 30.90 15.86 21.13
CA VAL A 21 30.22 14.81 20.33
C VAL A 21 30.96 14.58 19.02
N ARG A 22 32.18 14.03 19.11
CA ARG A 22 32.99 13.65 17.94
C ARG A 22 33.14 12.15 17.71
N THR A 23 32.36 11.31 18.38
CA THR A 23 32.53 9.84 18.29
C THR A 23 31.26 9.03 18.04
N LEU A 24 30.25 9.62 17.40
CA LEU A 24 29.06 8.89 16.91
C LEU A 24 28.79 9.15 15.42
N ARG A 25 29.85 9.40 14.65
CA ARG A 25 29.83 9.47 13.18
C ARG A 25 29.94 8.06 12.60
N GLY A 26 28.96 7.20 12.92
CA GLY A 26 28.98 5.79 12.49
C GLY A 26 27.66 5.05 12.61
N LEU A 27 26.75 5.45 13.51
CA LEU A 27 25.45 4.79 13.66
C LEU A 27 24.23 5.65 13.30
N CYS A 28 24.40 6.95 13.07
CA CYS A 28 23.27 7.81 12.69
C CYS A 28 22.91 7.72 11.18
N GLY A 29 23.81 7.14 10.36
CA GLY A 29 23.61 7.04 8.90
C GLY A 29 22.69 5.91 8.43
N LEU A 30 22.48 4.86 9.24
CA LEU A 30 21.62 3.74 8.83
C LEU A 30 20.13 3.99 9.09
N ILE A 31 19.79 4.84 10.06
CA ILE A 31 18.38 5.08 10.44
C ILE A 31 17.73 6.13 9.54
N VAL A 32 18.50 7.10 9.03
CA VAL A 32 17.96 8.17 8.17
C VAL A 32 17.66 7.71 6.73
N ALA A 33 18.24 6.59 6.28
CA ALA A 33 17.98 6.07 4.93
C ALA A 33 16.58 5.43 4.76
N ALA A 34 15.90 5.05 5.84
CA ALA A 34 14.63 4.33 5.80
C ALA A 34 13.37 5.24 5.80
N LEU A 35 13.54 6.56 5.83
CA LEU A 35 12.44 7.52 5.99
C LEU A 35 12.42 8.62 4.92
N GLN A 36 12.93 8.36 3.72
CA GLN A 36 12.64 9.26 2.61
C GLN A 36 11.27 8.90 2.03
N PRO A 37 10.25 9.79 2.13
CA PRO A 37 9.02 9.59 1.38
C PRO A 37 9.38 9.59 -0.11
N LYS A 38 9.11 8.47 -0.78
CA LYS A 38 9.19 8.38 -2.23
C LYS A 38 8.12 9.32 -2.78
N GLU A 39 8.52 10.53 -3.18
CA GLU A 39 7.62 11.51 -3.79
C GLU A 39 6.92 10.83 -4.97
N ALA A 40 5.62 10.55 -4.82
CA ALA A 40 4.82 9.99 -5.88
C ALA A 40 4.39 11.15 -6.80
N PRO A 41 4.79 11.16 -8.08
CA PRO A 41 4.35 12.22 -8.97
C PRO A 41 2.85 12.09 -9.22
N GLU A 42 2.13 13.19 -8.99
CA GLU A 42 0.73 13.35 -9.37
C GLU A 42 0.59 13.30 -10.89
N ASN A 43 -0.45 12.59 -11.35
CA ASN A 43 -0.98 12.56 -12.72
C ASN A 43 -0.04 12.06 -13.83
N MET A 44 0.26 10.76 -13.80
CA MET A 44 0.42 9.95 -15.02
C MET A 44 0.01 8.52 -14.69
N SER A 45 -0.83 7.92 -15.53
CA SER A 45 -1.21 6.52 -15.38
C SER A 45 0.05 5.65 -15.49
N ASP A 46 0.51 5.16 -14.36
CA ASP A 46 1.54 4.14 -14.28
C ASP A 46 1.16 2.92 -15.14
N GLU A 47 2.08 2.56 -16.02
CA GLU A 47 1.99 1.44 -16.94
C GLU A 47 1.66 0.14 -16.19
N LEU A 48 2.25 -0.08 -15.02
CA LEU A 48 1.95 -1.25 -14.21
C LEU A 48 0.48 -1.28 -13.83
N THR A 49 -0.04 -0.18 -13.31
CA THR A 49 -1.44 -0.10 -12.89
C THR A 49 -2.40 -0.34 -14.07
N GLN A 50 -2.08 0.14 -15.27
CA GLN A 50 -2.88 -0.17 -16.47
C GLN A 50 -2.82 -1.66 -16.84
N ARG A 51 -1.64 -2.27 -16.80
CA ARG A 51 -1.45 -3.70 -17.08
C ARG A 51 -2.23 -4.58 -16.10
N VAL A 52 -2.21 -4.24 -14.81
CA VAL A 52 -2.96 -4.94 -13.76
C VAL A 52 -4.46 -4.79 -13.95
N ILE A 53 -4.95 -3.59 -14.27
CA ILE A 53 -6.38 -3.39 -14.60
C ILE A 53 -6.78 -4.21 -15.82
N GLY A 54 -5.94 -4.25 -16.86
CA GLY A 54 -6.18 -5.09 -18.03
C GLY A 54 -6.25 -6.59 -17.69
N ALA A 55 -5.44 -7.06 -16.74
CA ALA A 55 -5.49 -8.43 -16.23
C ALA A 55 -6.82 -8.69 -15.49
N ALA A 56 -7.20 -7.80 -14.58
CA ALA A 56 -8.44 -7.95 -13.83
C ALA A 56 -9.68 -7.92 -14.75
N ILE A 57 -9.68 -7.06 -15.78
CA ILE A 57 -10.75 -7.01 -16.78
C ILE A 57 -10.85 -8.33 -17.54
N GLU A 58 -9.73 -8.94 -17.93
CA GLU A 58 -9.74 -10.23 -18.62
C GLU A 58 -10.35 -11.34 -17.74
N VAL A 59 -9.97 -11.39 -16.47
CA VAL A 59 -10.56 -12.32 -15.49
C VAL A 59 -12.07 -12.12 -15.37
N HIS A 60 -12.53 -10.88 -15.18
CA HIS A 60 -13.97 -10.59 -15.07
C HIS A 60 -14.73 -10.89 -16.37
N ARG A 61 -14.12 -10.64 -17.53
CA ARG A 61 -14.69 -10.94 -18.85
C ARG A 61 -14.92 -12.45 -19.05
N ILE A 62 -14.01 -13.29 -18.57
CA ILE A 62 -14.09 -14.75 -18.70
C ILE A 62 -15.05 -15.35 -17.66
N LEU A 63 -14.94 -14.93 -16.40
CA LEU A 63 -15.66 -15.54 -15.29
C LEU A 63 -17.05 -14.94 -15.05
N GLY A 64 -17.25 -13.67 -15.40
CA GLY A 64 -18.41 -12.90 -14.99
C GLY A 64 -18.47 -12.66 -13.47
N PRO A 65 -19.49 -11.94 -12.97
CA PRO A 65 -19.75 -11.78 -11.54
C PRO A 65 -20.46 -13.01 -10.94
N GLY A 66 -20.46 -13.12 -9.60
CA GLY A 66 -21.23 -14.15 -8.85
C GLY A 66 -20.42 -15.26 -8.18
N LEU A 67 -19.10 -15.28 -8.35
CA LEU A 67 -18.19 -16.20 -7.67
C LEU A 67 -17.70 -15.64 -6.32
N LEU A 68 -17.08 -16.52 -5.53
CA LEU A 68 -16.40 -16.13 -4.29
C LEU A 68 -15.16 -15.26 -4.58
N GLU A 69 -14.87 -14.32 -3.69
CA GLU A 69 -13.70 -13.43 -3.75
C GLU A 69 -12.38 -14.18 -3.98
N SER A 70 -12.19 -15.30 -3.27
CA SER A 70 -11.01 -16.15 -3.37
C SER A 70 -10.79 -16.75 -4.77
N ILE A 71 -11.85 -16.95 -5.55
CA ILE A 71 -11.76 -17.45 -6.92
C ILE A 71 -11.22 -16.36 -7.86
N TYR A 72 -11.67 -15.11 -7.69
CA TYR A 72 -11.13 -13.99 -8.46
C TYR A 72 -9.69 -13.68 -8.10
N GLU A 73 -9.33 -13.79 -6.82
CA GLU A 73 -7.94 -13.64 -6.38
C GLU A 73 -7.03 -14.66 -7.06
N GLU A 74 -7.41 -15.94 -7.03
CA GLU A 74 -6.63 -17.01 -7.67
C GLU A 74 -6.54 -16.81 -9.19
N ALA A 75 -7.65 -16.47 -9.85
CA ALA A 75 -7.68 -16.21 -11.29
C ALA A 75 -6.84 -14.98 -11.67
N LEU A 76 -6.86 -13.92 -10.85
CA LEU A 76 -6.04 -12.73 -11.07
C LEU A 76 -4.56 -13.04 -10.93
N CYS A 77 -4.15 -13.77 -9.90
CA CYS A 77 -2.76 -14.21 -9.77
C CYS A 77 -2.32 -15.05 -10.97
N TRP A 78 -3.18 -15.94 -11.47
CA TRP A 78 -2.89 -16.71 -12.68
C TRP A 78 -2.72 -15.82 -13.92
N GLU A 79 -3.62 -14.86 -14.14
CA GLU A 79 -3.54 -13.92 -15.26
C GLU A 79 -2.30 -13.01 -15.18
N LEU A 80 -1.94 -12.53 -13.98
CA LEU A 80 -0.70 -11.77 -13.75
C LEU A 80 0.53 -12.60 -14.09
N LYS A 81 0.53 -13.90 -13.75
CA LYS A 81 1.60 -14.84 -14.11
C LYS A 81 1.71 -15.00 -15.63
N LEU A 82 0.60 -15.21 -16.34
CA LEU A 82 0.59 -15.31 -17.81
C LEU A 82 1.15 -14.04 -18.48
N ARG A 83 0.89 -12.87 -17.88
CA ARG A 83 1.39 -11.57 -18.33
C ARG A 83 2.81 -11.24 -17.88
N SER A 84 3.49 -12.19 -17.21
CA SER A 84 4.83 -12.00 -16.65
C SER A 84 4.93 -10.76 -15.75
N ILE A 85 3.91 -10.56 -14.90
CA ILE A 85 3.88 -9.50 -13.88
C ILE A 85 4.22 -10.13 -12.52
N ALA A 86 5.28 -9.64 -11.88
CA ALA A 86 5.71 -10.16 -10.59
C ALA A 86 4.70 -9.80 -9.50
N HIS A 87 4.31 -10.79 -8.71
CA HIS A 87 3.32 -10.59 -7.65
C HIS A 87 3.51 -11.60 -6.52
N GLN A 88 2.98 -11.25 -5.36
CA GLN A 88 2.88 -12.11 -4.19
C GLN A 88 1.42 -12.11 -3.72
N ARG A 89 0.92 -13.27 -3.31
CA ARG A 89 -0.47 -13.48 -2.88
C ARG A 89 -0.52 -13.61 -1.36
N GLN A 90 -1.53 -13.00 -0.73
CA GLN A 90 -1.83 -13.13 0.70
C GLN A 90 -0.62 -12.76 1.59
N VAL A 91 0.00 -11.61 1.29
CA VAL A 91 1.23 -11.12 1.95
C VAL A 91 0.91 -10.68 3.36
N GLU A 92 1.57 -11.28 4.34
CA GLU A 92 1.47 -10.88 5.74
C GLU A 92 2.08 -9.50 5.95
N VAL A 93 1.31 -8.61 6.59
CA VAL A 93 1.76 -7.28 6.97
C VAL A 93 1.55 -7.08 8.46
N ASP A 94 2.58 -6.51 9.10
CA ASP A 94 2.56 -6.23 10.53
C ASP A 94 1.96 -4.85 10.79
N VAL A 95 1.14 -4.75 11.84
CA VAL A 95 0.65 -3.47 12.35
C VAL A 95 1.47 -3.09 13.58
N VAL A 96 2.05 -1.90 13.57
CA VAL A 96 2.77 -1.36 14.72
C VAL A 96 1.80 -0.63 15.65
N TYR A 97 1.68 -1.10 16.89
CA TYR A 97 0.91 -0.44 17.95
C TYR A 97 1.79 -0.22 19.17
N LYS A 98 2.16 1.03 19.47
CA LYS A 98 3.02 1.40 20.62
C LYS A 98 4.25 0.50 20.74
N ASP A 99 5.05 0.45 19.66
CA ASP A 99 6.26 -0.37 19.53
C ASP A 99 6.05 -1.90 19.55
N LYS A 100 4.80 -2.37 19.62
CA LYS A 100 4.44 -3.79 19.50
C LYS A 100 4.00 -4.11 18.08
N LEU A 101 4.65 -5.11 17.47
CA LEU A 101 4.19 -5.73 16.23
C LEU A 101 2.98 -6.61 16.50
N ILE A 102 1.89 -6.33 15.79
CA ILE A 102 0.65 -7.12 15.78
C ILE A 102 0.55 -7.78 14.42
N LYS A 103 0.56 -9.12 14.42
CA LYS A 103 0.42 -9.94 13.22
C LYS A 103 -1.04 -10.21 12.89
N GLY A 104 -1.30 -10.62 11.65
CA GLY A 104 -2.58 -11.20 11.24
C GLY A 104 -3.32 -10.43 10.14
N GLN A 105 -2.80 -9.30 9.72
CA GLN A 105 -3.29 -8.60 8.55
C GLN A 105 -2.61 -9.14 7.28
N LYS A 106 -3.40 -9.38 6.22
CA LYS A 106 -2.90 -9.89 4.93
C LYS A 106 -3.38 -9.01 3.79
N VAL A 107 -2.46 -8.64 2.91
CA VAL A 107 -2.76 -8.00 1.62
C VAL A 107 -3.09 -9.09 0.61
N ASP A 108 -4.21 -8.96 -0.10
CA ASP A 108 -4.66 -9.98 -1.06
C ASP A 108 -3.60 -10.25 -2.14
N VAL A 109 -3.13 -9.20 -2.81
CA VAL A 109 -2.04 -9.29 -3.79
C VAL A 109 -1.13 -8.06 -3.71
N LEU A 110 0.18 -8.29 -3.65
CA LEU A 110 1.21 -7.26 -3.80
C LEU A 110 1.89 -7.42 -5.15
N VAL A 111 1.82 -6.40 -6.00
CA VAL A 111 2.39 -6.42 -7.36
C VAL A 111 3.66 -5.59 -7.40
N ASN A 112 4.73 -6.16 -7.95
CA ASN A 112 6.05 -5.52 -8.11
C ASN A 112 6.59 -4.82 -6.85
N GLU A 113 6.17 -5.25 -5.65
CA GLU A 113 6.53 -4.59 -4.38
C GLU A 113 6.17 -3.08 -4.35
N GLU A 114 5.24 -2.64 -5.20
CA GLU A 114 4.91 -1.21 -5.37
C GLU A 114 3.41 -0.91 -5.44
N LEU A 115 2.59 -1.90 -5.73
CA LEU A 115 1.14 -1.74 -5.89
C LEU A 115 0.37 -2.78 -5.06
N VAL A 116 -0.43 -2.30 -4.12
CA VAL A 116 -1.34 -3.12 -3.32
C VAL A 116 -2.64 -3.37 -4.10
N LEU A 117 -3.09 -4.61 -4.19
CA LEU A 117 -4.45 -4.93 -4.66
C LEU A 117 -5.28 -5.44 -3.48
N GLU A 118 -6.46 -4.84 -3.32
CA GLU A 118 -7.52 -5.32 -2.45
C GLU A 118 -8.67 -5.79 -3.34
N LEU A 119 -9.14 -7.02 -3.16
CA LEU A 119 -10.20 -7.59 -3.98
C LEU A 119 -11.49 -7.67 -3.18
N LYS A 120 -12.61 -7.43 -3.84
CA LYS A 120 -13.95 -7.67 -3.31
C LYS A 120 -14.82 -8.33 -4.37
N ALA A 121 -15.80 -9.12 -3.94
CA ALA A 121 -16.81 -9.71 -4.83
C ALA A 121 -18.22 -9.47 -4.29
N VAL A 122 -18.62 -8.20 -4.18
CA VAL A 122 -19.87 -7.77 -3.52
C VAL A 122 -20.70 -6.87 -4.42
N SER A 123 -22.02 -6.86 -4.23
CA SER A 123 -22.94 -6.03 -5.03
C SER A 123 -22.78 -4.53 -4.81
N LYS A 124 -22.27 -4.13 -3.65
CA LYS A 124 -21.91 -2.75 -3.33
C LYS A 124 -20.66 -2.75 -2.48
N LEU A 125 -19.64 -2.02 -2.92
CA LEU A 125 -18.39 -1.89 -2.20
C LEU A 125 -18.62 -1.16 -0.84
N PRO A 126 -18.24 -1.75 0.29
CA PRO A 126 -18.41 -1.11 1.60
C PRO A 126 -17.30 -0.08 1.85
N ASP A 127 -17.62 1.03 2.52
CA ASP A 127 -16.66 2.10 2.82
C ASP A 127 -15.45 1.60 3.63
N VAL A 128 -15.66 0.57 4.47
CA VAL A 128 -14.60 -0.07 5.26
C VAL A 128 -13.48 -0.65 4.39
N ALA A 129 -13.77 -1.08 3.15
CA ALA A 129 -12.76 -1.61 2.24
C ALA A 129 -11.73 -0.54 1.85
N ILE A 130 -12.16 0.72 1.70
CA ILE A 130 -11.26 1.84 1.42
C ILE A 130 -10.38 2.09 2.66
N ALA A 131 -10.97 2.12 3.86
CA ALA A 131 -10.21 2.31 5.10
C ALA A 131 -9.19 1.19 5.34
N GLN A 132 -9.56 -0.06 5.06
CA GLN A 132 -8.68 -1.21 5.12
C GLN A 132 -7.54 -1.10 4.10
N THR A 133 -7.84 -0.68 2.86
CA THR A 133 -6.83 -0.44 1.83
C THR A 133 -5.82 0.63 2.25
N LEU A 134 -6.29 1.74 2.83
CA LEU A 134 -5.41 2.78 3.38
C LEU A 134 -4.55 2.26 4.54
N SER A 135 -5.07 1.32 5.34
CA SER A 135 -4.29 0.66 6.39
C SER A 135 -3.15 -0.17 5.80
N TYR A 136 -3.40 -0.92 4.71
CA TYR A 136 -2.35 -1.68 4.02
C TYR A 136 -1.24 -0.78 3.47
N LEU A 137 -1.62 0.33 2.84
CA LEU A 137 -0.65 1.30 2.31
C LEU A 137 0.27 1.84 3.42
N LYS A 138 -0.29 2.17 4.59
CA LYS A 138 0.51 2.58 5.76
C LYS A 138 1.42 1.46 6.28
N ALA A 139 0.90 0.25 6.42
CA ALA A 139 1.66 -0.89 6.94
C ALA A 139 2.81 -1.31 6.01
N THR A 140 2.61 -1.19 4.70
CA THR A 140 3.61 -1.53 3.67
C THR A 140 4.53 -0.37 3.29
N SER A 141 4.28 0.84 3.79
CA SER A 141 4.96 2.07 3.35
C SER A 141 4.85 2.32 1.83
N LEU A 142 3.75 1.86 1.22
CA LEU A 142 3.44 2.06 -0.19
C LEU A 142 2.43 3.19 -0.36
N SER A 143 2.45 3.87 -1.51
CA SER A 143 1.59 5.02 -1.79
C SER A 143 0.44 4.72 -2.74
N ARG A 144 0.30 3.48 -3.24
CA ARG A 144 -0.62 3.16 -4.35
C ARG A 144 -1.33 1.83 -4.14
N ALA A 145 -2.65 1.85 -4.30
CA ALA A 145 -3.48 0.66 -4.31
C ALA A 145 -4.56 0.69 -5.40
N LEU A 146 -4.98 -0.51 -5.80
CA LEU A 146 -6.23 -0.74 -6.51
C LEU A 146 -7.18 -1.54 -5.63
N LEU A 147 -8.39 -1.03 -5.46
CA LEU A 147 -9.51 -1.76 -4.90
C LEU A 147 -10.40 -2.23 -6.06
N LEU A 148 -10.53 -3.54 -6.20
CA LEU A 148 -11.16 -4.20 -7.34
C LEU A 148 -12.43 -4.93 -6.90
N ASN A 149 -13.61 -4.42 -7.25
CA ASN A 149 -14.88 -5.11 -6.98
C ASN A 149 -15.35 -5.94 -8.19
N PHE A 150 -15.14 -7.25 -8.13
CA PHE A 150 -15.61 -8.22 -9.12
C PHE A 150 -17.11 -8.51 -9.04
N GLY A 151 -17.82 -7.99 -8.03
CA GLY A 151 -19.27 -8.14 -7.90
C GLY A 151 -20.09 -7.22 -8.82
N GLU A 152 -19.44 -6.25 -9.48
CA GLU A 152 -20.10 -5.34 -10.41
C GLU A 152 -20.46 -5.99 -11.75
N LYS A 153 -21.46 -5.43 -12.44
CA LYS A 153 -21.84 -5.87 -13.80
C LYS A 153 -20.70 -5.67 -14.81
N ARG A 154 -19.94 -4.59 -14.67
CA ARG A 154 -18.72 -4.34 -15.42
C ARG A 154 -17.62 -4.05 -14.41
N LEU A 155 -16.47 -4.72 -14.54
CA LEU A 155 -15.38 -4.50 -13.59
C LEU A 155 -14.97 -3.03 -13.49
N VAL A 156 -14.98 -2.28 -14.60
CA VAL A 156 -14.59 -0.87 -14.63
C VAL A 156 -15.39 0.02 -13.66
N ASP A 157 -16.63 -0.36 -13.35
CA ASP A 157 -17.48 0.36 -12.39
C ASP A 157 -17.08 0.06 -10.93
N GLY A 158 -16.35 -1.04 -10.72
CA GLY A 158 -15.87 -1.53 -9.43
C GLY A 158 -14.40 -1.23 -9.14
N ILE A 159 -13.70 -0.48 -10.00
CA ILE A 159 -12.29 -0.12 -9.80
C ILE A 159 -12.20 1.21 -9.06
N LYS A 160 -11.47 1.21 -7.94
CA LYS A 160 -11.02 2.44 -7.27
C LYS A 160 -9.50 2.47 -7.18
N ARG A 161 -8.94 3.62 -7.55
CA ARG A 161 -7.53 3.95 -7.35
C ARG A 161 -7.41 4.70 -6.04
N ILE A 162 -6.53 4.25 -5.16
CA ILE A 162 -6.31 4.85 -3.84
C ILE A 162 -4.83 5.20 -3.73
N SER A 163 -4.56 6.42 -3.25
CA SER A 163 -3.21 6.90 -2.97
C SER A 163 -3.14 7.53 -1.58
N LEU A 164 -1.96 7.43 -0.95
CA LEU A 164 -1.60 8.10 0.30
C LEU A 164 -0.68 9.29 0.05
#